data_AF-A0A6N8Z609-F1
#
_entry.id   AF-A0A6N8Z609-F1
#
_cell.length_a   1.000
_cell.length_b   1.000
_cell.length_c   1.000
_cell.angle_alpha   90.00
_cell.angle_beta   90.00
_cell.angle_gamma   90.00
#
_symmetry.space_group_name_H-M   'P 1'
#
loop_
_entity.id
_entity.type
_entity.pdbx_description
1 polymer ?
#
loop_
_entity_poly.entity_id
_entity_poly.type
_entity_poly.pdbx_seq_one_letter_code
_entity_poly.pdbx_strand_id
1 'polypeptide(L)'
;MTISQLRRRIDALKRKLARELTIIKLRRLAEDISDEWGTSQPPEPPVVIQRIAKAGFRLPTFVRLHCYLEDVQRRGEVPVPNTMVLSLLPWAENDRYARLLRFDLPPQSGSRPHLLF
;
A
#
# COMPACT_ATOMS: atom_id res chain seq x y z
N MET A 1 33.29 -16.87 -9.05
CA MET A 1 31.86 -16.59 -9.30
C MET A 1 31.44 -17.36 -10.54
N THR A 2 30.44 -18.24 -10.46
CA THR A 2 30.03 -19.13 -11.57
C THR A 2 28.86 -18.57 -12.37
N ILE A 3 28.65 -19.02 -13.61
CA ILE A 3 27.49 -18.64 -14.45
C ILE A 3 26.17 -18.89 -13.70
N SER A 4 26.07 -19.98 -12.94
CA SER A 4 24.89 -20.30 -12.12
C SER A 4 24.65 -19.30 -10.99
N GLN A 5 25.72 -18.77 -10.36
CA GLN A 5 25.61 -17.71 -9.35
C GLN A 5 25.14 -16.38 -9.98
N LEU A 6 25.64 -16.06 -11.18
CA LEU A 6 25.18 -14.89 -11.96
C LEU A 6 23.69 -14.97 -12.28
N ARG A 7 23.22 -16.10 -12.81
CA ARG A 7 21.79 -16.32 -13.14
C ARG A 7 20.89 -16.13 -11.92
N ARG A 8 21.24 -16.75 -10.78
CA ARG A 8 20.49 -16.60 -9.51
C ARG A 8 20.41 -15.15 -9.05
N ARG A 9 21.50 -14.39 -9.18
CA ARG A 9 21.56 -12.98 -8.78
C ARG A 9 20.73 -12.10 -9.71
N ILE A 10 20.76 -12.35 -11.02
CA ILE A 10 19.89 -11.67 -12.00
C ILE A 10 18.41 -11.94 -11.69
N ASP A 11 18.03 -13.19 -11.41
CA ASP A 11 16.64 -13.54 -11.11
C ASP A 11 16.17 -12.91 -9.79
N ALA A 12 17.05 -12.83 -8.79
CA ALA A 12 16.76 -12.12 -7.55
C ALA A 12 16.53 -10.62 -7.79
N LEU A 13 17.36 -9.97 -8.63
CA LEU A 13 17.20 -8.56 -8.99
C LEU A 13 15.93 -8.31 -9.80
N LYS A 14 15.60 -9.17 -10.77
CA LYS A 14 14.35 -9.09 -11.55
C LYS A 14 13.12 -9.17 -10.64
N ARG A 15 13.11 -10.12 -9.70
CA ARG A 15 12.01 -10.24 -8.72
C ARG A 15 11.92 -9.01 -7.81
N LYS A 16 13.06 -8.44 -7.39
CA LYS A 16 13.09 -7.22 -6.58
C LYS A 16 12.51 -6.03 -7.34
N LEU A 17 12.97 -5.80 -8.58
CA LEU A 17 12.47 -4.72 -9.43
C LEU A 17 10.98 -4.87 -9.71
N ALA A 18 10.50 -6.08 -10.01
CA ALA A 18 9.09 -6.34 -10.23
C ALA A 18 8.22 -5.98 -9.00
N ARG A 19 8.71 -6.26 -7.79
CA ARG A 19 8.02 -5.86 -6.54
C ARG A 19 8.00 -4.34 -6.35
N GLU A 20 9.11 -3.65 -6.58
CA GLU A 20 9.19 -2.19 -6.48
C GLU A 20 8.24 -1.50 -7.47
N LEU A 21 8.22 -1.96 -8.73
CA LEU A 21 7.27 -1.45 -9.73
C LEU A 21 5.81 -1.73 -9.36
N THR A 22 5.52 -2.88 -8.76
CA THR A 22 4.17 -3.20 -8.27
C THR A 22 3.72 -2.20 -7.21
N ILE A 23 4.61 -1.86 -6.27
CA ILE A 23 4.32 -0.88 -5.20
C ILE A 23 4.08 0.51 -5.78
N ILE A 24 4.93 0.97 -6.70
CA ILE A 24 4.76 2.28 -7.35
C ILE A 24 3.40 2.37 -8.05
N LYS A 25 3.02 1.34 -8.82
CA LYS A 25 1.74 1.31 -9.52
C LYS A 25 0.54 1.23 -8.56
N LEU A 26 0.64 0.43 -7.50
CA LEU A 26 -0.40 0.34 -6.47
C LEU A 26 -0.58 1.67 -5.74
N ARG A 27 0.52 2.36 -5.44
CA ARG A 27 0.49 3.64 -4.76
C ARG A 27 -0.23 4.70 -5.58
N ARG A 28 0.10 4.82 -6.87
CA ARG A 28 -0.60 5.74 -7.78
C ARG A 28 -2.10 5.46 -7.83
N LEU A 29 -2.49 4.18 -7.93
CA LEU A 29 -3.90 3.79 -7.91
C LEU A 29 -4.56 4.14 -6.58
N ALA A 30 -3.86 3.98 -5.46
CA ALA A 30 -4.36 4.33 -4.14
C ALA A 30 -4.52 5.86 -3.97
N GLU A 31 -3.60 6.66 -4.51
CA GLU A 31 -3.72 8.13 -4.57
C GLU A 31 -4.97 8.54 -5.34
N ASP A 32 -5.19 7.98 -6.55
CA ASP A 32 -6.40 8.24 -7.34
C ASP A 32 -7.69 7.90 -6.57
N ILE A 33 -7.69 6.78 -5.83
CA ILE A 33 -8.84 6.37 -5.02
C ILE A 33 -9.06 7.33 -3.84
N SER A 34 -7.99 7.76 -3.16
CA SER A 34 -8.07 8.71 -2.04
C SER A 34 -8.60 10.07 -2.48
N ASP A 35 -8.18 10.56 -3.65
CA ASP A 35 -8.64 11.84 -4.20
C ASP A 35 -10.14 11.79 -4.58
N GLU A 36 -10.58 10.69 -5.20
CA GLU A 36 -12.00 10.46 -5.49
C GLU A 36 -12.84 10.36 -4.22
N TRP A 37 -12.29 9.73 -3.17
CA TRP A 37 -12.94 9.59 -1.87
C TRP A 37 -13.15 10.94 -1.16
N GLY A 38 -12.21 11.88 -1.33
CA GLY A 38 -12.29 13.21 -0.75
C GLY A 38 -13.21 14.18 -1.50
N THR A 39 -13.54 13.88 -2.76
CA THR A 39 -14.31 14.77 -3.65
C THR A 39 -15.72 14.29 -3.95
N SER A 40 -15.98 12.99 -3.78
CA SER A 40 -17.24 12.33 -4.14
C SER A 40 -17.76 11.46 -3.00
N GLN A 41 -18.96 10.89 -3.16
CA GLN A 41 -19.44 9.86 -2.23
C GLN A 41 -18.44 8.68 -2.21
N PRO A 42 -18.01 8.22 -1.02
CA PRO A 42 -17.01 7.16 -0.93
C PRO A 42 -17.51 5.88 -1.61
N PRO A 43 -16.74 5.32 -2.57
CA PRO A 43 -17.12 4.09 -3.24
C PRO A 43 -17.16 2.93 -2.24
N GLU A 44 -18.07 1.99 -2.46
CA GLU A 44 -18.12 0.79 -1.62
C GLU A 44 -16.80 0.00 -1.73
N PRO A 45 -16.29 -0.59 -0.63
CA PRO A 45 -15.04 -1.36 -0.63
C PRO A 45 -14.94 -2.42 -1.74
N PRO A 46 -16.00 -3.17 -2.09
CA PRO A 46 -15.97 -4.11 -3.21
C PRO A 46 -15.66 -3.45 -4.56
N VAL A 47 -16.14 -2.23 -4.80
CA VAL A 47 -15.88 -1.47 -6.05
C VAL A 47 -14.41 -1.12 -6.16
N VAL A 48 -13.82 -0.67 -5.05
CA VAL A 48 -12.38 -0.37 -4.96
C VAL A 48 -11.54 -1.62 -5.24
N ILE A 49 -11.90 -2.75 -4.63
CA ILE A 49 -11.21 -4.04 -4.83
C ILE A 49 -11.30 -4.47 -6.30
N GLN A 50 -12.47 -4.36 -6.92
CA GLN A 50 -12.63 -4.70 -8.34
C GLN A 50 -11.78 -3.80 -9.24
N ARG A 51 -11.66 -2.50 -8.94
CA ARG A 51 -10.79 -1.58 -9.69
C ARG A 51 -9.33 -2.01 -9.62
N ILE A 52 -8.86 -2.39 -8.43
CA ILE A 52 -7.49 -2.89 -8.22
C ILE A 52 -7.27 -4.20 -8.99
N ALA A 53 -8.22 -5.12 -8.95
CA ALA A 53 -8.14 -6.36 -9.72
C ALA A 53 -8.12 -6.11 -11.24
N LYS A 54 -8.96 -5.18 -11.74
CA LYS A 54 -8.99 -4.76 -13.16
C LYS A 54 -7.71 -4.07 -13.61
N ALA A 55 -7.00 -3.39 -12.72
CA ALA A 55 -5.67 -2.82 -12.98
C ALA A 55 -4.57 -3.89 -13.11
N GLY A 56 -4.90 -5.17 -12.99
CA GLY A 56 -4.00 -6.30 -13.23
C GLY A 56 -3.29 -6.83 -11.98
N PHE A 57 -3.64 -6.34 -10.78
CA PHE A 57 -3.05 -6.82 -9.54
C PHE A 57 -3.73 -8.12 -9.08
N ARG A 58 -3.03 -9.24 -9.30
CA ARG A 58 -3.42 -10.56 -8.79
C ARG A 58 -2.84 -10.78 -7.40
N LEU A 59 -3.62 -10.44 -6.39
CA LEU A 59 -3.24 -10.63 -5.00
C LEU A 59 -3.96 -11.85 -4.41
N PRO A 60 -3.36 -12.56 -3.43
CA PRO A 60 -3.96 -13.77 -2.85
C PRO A 60 -5.27 -13.48 -2.12
N THR A 61 -5.39 -12.28 -1.53
CA THR A 61 -6.55 -11.86 -0.76
C THR A 61 -6.64 -10.33 -0.73
N PHE A 62 -7.87 -9.83 -0.64
CA PHE A 62 -8.19 -8.40 -0.44
C PHE A 62 -8.79 -8.13 0.94
N VAL A 63 -8.84 -9.11 1.84
CA VAL A 63 -9.54 -9.01 3.14
C VAL A 63 -9.04 -7.82 3.96
N ARG A 64 -7.73 -7.64 4.09
CA ARG A 64 -7.16 -6.51 4.86
C ARG A 64 -7.53 -5.15 4.27
N LEU A 65 -7.55 -5.03 2.93
CA LEU A 65 -7.97 -3.80 2.27
C LEU A 65 -9.46 -3.56 2.51
N HIS A 66 -10.28 -4.60 2.39
CA HIS A 66 -11.72 -4.52 2.62
C HIS A 66 -12.02 -3.97 4.03
N CYS A 67 -11.49 -4.61 5.07
CA CYS A 67 -11.71 -4.19 6.44
C CYS A 67 -11.21 -2.76 6.70
N TYR A 68 -10.06 -2.41 6.14
CA TYR A 68 -9.51 -1.05 6.24
C TYR A 68 -10.45 0.00 5.63
N LEU A 69 -10.94 -0.23 4.41
CA LEU A 69 -11.85 0.70 3.74
C LEU A 69 -13.20 0.81 4.45
N GLU A 70 -13.74 -0.30 4.97
CA GLU A 70 -14.95 -0.26 5.80
C GLU A 70 -14.77 0.59 7.06
N ASP A 71 -13.64 0.46 7.75
CA ASP A 71 -13.36 1.22 8.96
C ASP A 71 -13.16 2.71 8.66
N VAL A 72 -12.44 3.05 7.60
CA VAL A 72 -12.27 4.44 7.12
C VAL A 72 -13.63 5.05 6.75
N GLN A 73 -14.46 4.29 6.03
CA GLN A 73 -15.80 4.73 5.64
C GLN A 73 -16.70 4.98 6.85
N ARG A 74 -16.69 4.08 7.84
CA ARG A 74 -17.45 4.24 9.10
C ARG A 74 -17.03 5.48 9.89
N ARG A 75 -15.75 5.84 9.83
CA ARG A 75 -15.19 7.03 10.50
C ARG A 75 -15.41 8.32 9.71
N GLY A 76 -15.86 8.23 8.46
CA GLY A 76 -15.96 9.40 7.58
C GLY A 76 -14.59 9.98 7.22
N GLU A 77 -13.54 9.16 7.21
CA GLU A 77 -12.17 9.55 6.90
C GLU A 77 -11.86 9.30 5.40
N VAL A 78 -10.77 9.92 4.92
CA VAL A 78 -10.19 9.62 3.60
C VAL A 78 -9.13 8.53 3.79
N PRO A 79 -9.15 7.46 2.97
CA PRO A 79 -8.15 6.40 3.10
C PRO A 79 -6.78 6.96 2.78
N VAL A 80 -5.80 6.69 3.63
CA VAL A 80 -4.39 7.00 3.37
C VAL A 80 -3.83 6.04 2.31
N PRO A 81 -3.25 6.53 1.18
CA PRO A 81 -2.77 5.68 0.09
C PRO A 81 -1.77 4.62 0.55
N ASN A 82 -0.81 5.00 1.40
CA ASN A 82 0.20 4.09 1.91
C ASN A 82 -0.40 2.93 2.72
N THR A 83 -1.44 3.20 3.51
CA THR A 83 -2.13 2.17 4.30
C THR A 83 -2.90 1.21 3.39
N MET A 84 -3.51 1.72 2.32
CA MET A 84 -4.13 0.87 1.28
C MET A 84 -3.09 -0.06 0.66
N VAL A 85 -1.94 0.47 0.24
CA VAL A 85 -0.86 -0.35 -0.34
C VAL A 85 -0.39 -1.41 0.67
N LEU A 86 -0.16 -1.05 1.93
CA LEU A 86 0.26 -2.01 2.97
C LEU A 86 -0.79 -3.10 3.23
N SER A 87 -2.09 -2.76 3.17
CA SER A 87 -3.17 -3.74 3.34
C SER A 87 -3.21 -4.78 2.23
N LEU A 88 -2.71 -4.44 1.03
CA LEU A 88 -2.65 -5.32 -0.14
C LEU A 88 -1.41 -6.24 -0.16
N LEU A 89 -0.40 -5.95 0.67
CA LEU A 89 0.90 -6.61 0.62
C LEU A 89 1.14 -7.42 1.89
N PRO A 90 0.70 -8.70 1.95
CA PRO A 90 0.91 -9.54 3.13
C PRO A 90 2.39 -9.79 3.44
N TRP A 91 3.27 -9.65 2.45
CA TRP A 91 4.72 -9.78 2.59
C TRP A 91 5.45 -8.47 2.94
N ALA A 92 4.70 -7.37 3.10
CA ALA A 92 5.24 -6.07 3.52
C ALA A 92 5.36 -5.93 5.05
N GLU A 93 5.50 -7.03 5.80
CA GLU A 93 5.84 -7.03 7.23
C GLU A 93 7.25 -6.46 7.54
N ASN A 94 7.98 -5.97 6.54
CA ASN A 94 9.34 -5.48 6.70
C ASN A 94 9.41 -3.95 6.61
N ASP A 95 10.02 -3.33 7.63
CA ASP A 95 10.42 -1.92 7.77
C ASP A 95 10.98 -1.24 6.50
N ARG A 96 11.40 -2.00 5.50
CA ARG A 96 11.92 -1.51 4.24
C ARG A 96 10.85 -0.90 3.34
N TYR A 97 9.65 -1.47 3.27
CA TYR A 97 8.56 -0.92 2.45
C TYR A 97 7.81 0.18 3.19
N ALA A 98 7.67 0.06 4.52
CA ALA A 98 7.28 1.17 5.36
C ALA A 98 8.21 2.39 5.16
N ARG A 99 9.53 2.19 5.03
CA ARG A 99 10.47 3.27 4.67
C ARG A 99 10.23 3.88 3.29
N LEU A 100 10.00 3.06 2.26
CA LEU A 100 9.65 3.55 0.90
C LEU A 100 8.35 4.37 0.89
N LEU A 101 7.41 4.07 1.79
CA LEU A 101 6.12 4.74 1.88
C LEU A 101 6.14 5.92 2.89
N ARG A 102 7.03 5.93 3.88
CA ARG A 102 7.16 7.00 4.91
C ARG A 102 7.80 8.30 4.43
N PHE A 103 8.41 8.33 3.24
CA PHE A 103 9.02 9.57 2.72
C PHE A 103 8.02 10.66 2.31
N ASP A 104 6.71 10.38 2.33
CA ASP A 104 5.65 11.35 2.03
C ASP A 104 4.74 11.69 3.22
N LEU A 105 5.08 11.26 4.44
CA LEU A 105 4.40 11.79 5.63
C LEU A 105 5.13 13.07 6.04
N PRO A 106 4.46 14.25 6.09
CA PRO A 106 5.04 15.40 6.77
C PRO A 106 5.40 14.97 8.20
N PRO A 107 6.52 15.47 8.77
CA PRO A 107 6.83 15.19 10.16
C PRO A 107 5.60 15.55 10.98
N GLN A 108 5.09 14.59 11.75
CA GLN A 108 4.04 14.87 12.72
C GLN A 108 4.62 15.86 13.73
N SER A 109 4.37 17.14 13.46
CA SER A 109 4.66 18.22 14.38
C SER A 109 3.68 18.07 15.54
N GLY A 110 4.21 17.70 16.71
CA GLY A 110 3.49 17.84 17.97
C GLY A 110 2.60 16.67 18.38
N SER A 111 3.21 15.62 18.92
CA SER A 111 2.62 14.95 20.08
C SER A 111 3.74 14.68 21.07
N ARG A 112 3.84 15.61 22.03
CA ARG A 112 4.66 15.44 23.23
C ARG A 112 4.25 14.13 23.91
N PRO A 113 5.20 13.33 24.42
CA PRO A 113 4.84 12.23 25.30
C PRO A 113 4.25 12.83 26.58
N HIS A 114 2.96 12.62 26.81
CA HIS A 114 2.42 12.67 28.16
C HIS A 114 3.01 11.48 28.90
N LEU A 115 4.11 11.73 29.63
CA LEU A 115 4.50 10.91 30.76
C LEU A 115 3.37 11.01 31.79
N LEU A 116 2.62 9.93 31.96
CA LEU A 116 1.90 9.67 33.18
C LEU A 116 2.80 8.82 34.07
N PHE A 117 2.82 9.20 35.34
CA PHE A 117 3.61 8.72 36.49
C PHE A 117 4.99 9.37 36.66
#